data_AF-A0A1C6MDC8-F1
#
_entry.id   AF-A0A1C6MDC8-F1
#
_cell.length_a   1.000
_cell.length_b   1.000
_cell.length_c   1.000
_cell.angle_alpha   90.00
_cell.angle_beta   90.00
_cell.angle_gamma   90.00
#
_symmetry.space_group_name_H-M   'P 1'
#
loop_
_entity.id
_entity.type
_entity.pdbx_description
1 polymer ?
#
loop_
_entity_poly.entity_id
_entity_poly.type
_entity_poly.pdbx_seq_one_letter_code
_entity_poly.pdbx_strand_id
1 'polypeptide(L)'
;MTATSKYTDQSAARRKLRREVPSAAAVLADEQDFRAMRRYRTFPFDDHRSYLQQMERLLRTLASQGVLTTISLFDPLAYEKYCADLALDPDRPDSRSRYTAEVARTGATLTYQGEPLSRLLPLLVEEAGRQATWDHASAVLARAGDCPECGEDLAHAAFARATQALQQLLETLGSGTHHLVCSVATGDPSLLAVLQATAQEGTRRRLAESDTLIFCTVLAAGFALRTPGGIVSRTTPGPAGHDTTGAPAQDTVRGWSLRDSWPRALSAAEVFTAYCTDADTGEPIPPEHGVDYAPGLPLTPPPDPHHHD
;
A
#
# COMPACT_ATOMS: atom_id res chain seq x y z
N MET A 1 32.66 46.74 35.59
CA MET A 1 31.60 46.28 34.66
C MET A 1 31.87 44.84 34.31
N THR A 2 31.18 43.93 35.00
CA THR A 2 31.28 42.48 34.85
C THR A 2 30.50 42.04 33.61
N ALA A 3 31.21 41.41 32.67
CA ALA A 3 30.62 40.85 31.46
C ALA A 3 29.80 39.60 31.79
N THR A 4 28.51 39.78 32.05
CA THR A 4 27.55 38.68 32.22
C THR A 4 27.07 38.16 30.86
N SER A 5 27.60 36.98 30.51
CA SER A 5 26.97 35.86 29.80
C SER A 5 26.17 36.12 28.50
N LYS A 6 26.83 35.87 27.35
CA LYS A 6 26.20 35.49 26.07
C LYS A 6 26.03 33.97 25.89
N TYR A 7 26.33 33.17 26.91
CA TYR A 7 26.35 31.69 26.79
C TYR A 7 24.94 31.08 26.84
N THR A 8 23.98 31.77 27.46
CA THR A 8 22.57 31.36 27.60
C THR A 8 21.77 31.44 26.30
N ASP A 9 22.25 32.21 25.30
CA ASP A 9 21.52 32.45 24.04
C ASP A 9 21.82 31.39 22.97
N GLN A 10 23.07 30.92 22.85
CA GLN A 10 23.43 29.94 21.83
C GLN A 10 22.76 28.56 22.03
N SER A 11 22.59 28.11 23.28
CA SER A 11 21.90 26.84 23.56
C SER A 11 20.40 26.93 23.27
N ALA A 12 19.78 28.07 23.59
CA ALA A 12 18.39 28.33 23.25
C ALA A 12 18.18 28.45 21.73
N ALA A 13 19.08 29.13 21.02
CA ALA A 13 19.06 29.24 19.56
C ALA A 13 19.25 27.87 18.88
N ARG A 14 20.24 27.07 19.30
CA ARG A 14 20.44 25.70 18.77
C ARG A 14 19.22 24.81 19.03
N ARG A 15 18.57 24.93 20.20
CA ARG A 15 17.35 24.18 20.51
C ARG A 15 16.16 24.61 19.63
N LYS A 16 16.02 25.90 19.32
CA LYS A 16 15.00 26.39 18.38
C LYS A 16 15.24 25.83 16.98
N LEU A 17 16.47 25.96 16.47
CA LEU A 17 16.85 25.43 15.15
C LEU A 17 16.61 23.92 15.06
N ARG A 18 16.91 23.15 16.11
CA ARG A 18 16.63 21.70 16.13
C ARG A 18 15.14 21.34 15.97
N ARG A 19 14.22 22.20 16.42
CA ARG A 19 12.77 21.98 16.24
C ARG A 19 12.29 22.29 14.83
N GLU A 20 12.99 23.22 14.17
CA GLU A 20 12.69 23.64 12.80
C GLU A 20 13.25 22.66 11.76
N VAL A 21 14.11 21.71 12.17
CA VAL A 21 14.69 20.67 11.29
C VAL A 21 13.97 19.34 11.52
N PRO A 22 13.18 18.84 10.55
CA PRO A 22 12.57 17.52 10.66
C PRO A 22 13.64 16.43 10.70
N SER A 23 13.34 15.35 11.41
CA SER A 23 14.19 14.16 11.50
C SER A 23 13.53 12.97 10.81
N ALA A 24 14.35 12.02 10.37
CA ALA A 24 13.89 10.75 9.81
C ALA A 24 14.58 9.60 10.53
N ALA A 25 13.86 8.49 10.72
CA ALA A 25 14.41 7.26 11.25
C ALA A 25 13.94 6.06 10.43
N ALA A 26 14.87 5.25 9.96
CA ALA A 26 14.59 3.99 9.31
C ALA A 26 14.79 2.85 10.32
N VAL A 27 13.76 2.02 10.48
CA VAL A 27 13.67 0.99 11.53
C VAL A 27 13.75 -0.40 10.93
N LEU A 28 14.59 -1.25 11.51
CA LEU A 28 14.65 -2.69 11.19
C LEU A 28 13.47 -3.37 11.89
N ALA A 29 12.40 -3.66 11.14
CA ALA A 29 11.13 -4.11 11.69
C ALA A 29 11.20 -5.54 12.24
N ASP A 30 11.98 -6.41 11.61
CA ASP A 30 12.11 -7.81 11.99
C ASP A 30 13.55 -8.22 12.32
N GLU A 31 13.64 -9.41 12.89
CA GLU A 31 14.87 -10.02 13.36
C GLU A 31 15.80 -10.44 12.20
N GLN A 32 15.26 -10.76 11.02
CA GLN A 32 16.04 -11.15 9.86
C GLN A 32 16.81 -9.95 9.31
N ASP A 33 16.13 -8.82 9.10
CA ASP A 33 16.73 -7.57 8.67
C ASP A 33 17.74 -7.06 9.70
N PHE A 34 17.41 -7.19 10.98
CA PHE A 34 18.33 -6.87 12.06
C PHE A 34 19.63 -7.68 11.97
N ARG A 35 19.54 -9.00 11.78
CA ARG A 35 20.71 -9.88 11.62
C ARG A 35 21.52 -9.54 10.37
N ALA A 36 20.88 -9.17 9.27
CA ALA A 36 21.58 -8.74 8.07
C ALA A 36 22.47 -7.51 8.32
N MET A 37 22.03 -6.58 9.19
CA MET A 37 22.83 -5.41 9.58
C MET A 37 23.96 -5.72 10.57
N ARG A 38 23.88 -6.83 11.34
CA ARG A 38 24.94 -7.24 12.29
C ARG A 38 26.29 -7.57 11.64
N ARG A 39 26.33 -7.77 10.32
CA ARG A 39 27.58 -7.98 9.58
C ARG A 39 28.47 -6.73 9.54
N TYR A 40 27.90 -5.54 9.75
CA TYR A 40 28.61 -4.27 9.76
C TYR A 40 29.14 -3.94 11.15
N ARG A 41 30.47 -3.75 11.28
CA ARG A 41 31.13 -3.60 12.59
C ARG A 41 30.70 -2.34 13.32
N THR A 42 30.28 -1.31 12.61
CA THR A 42 29.82 -0.03 13.19
C THR A 42 28.34 -0.03 13.56
N PHE A 43 27.63 -1.15 13.40
CA PHE A 43 26.26 -1.33 13.87
C PHE A 43 26.27 -1.98 15.27
N PRO A 44 26.14 -1.21 16.37
CA PRO A 44 26.58 -1.62 17.70
C PRO A 44 25.47 -2.29 18.54
N PHE A 45 24.47 -2.88 17.91
CA PHE A 45 23.31 -3.46 18.60
C PHE A 45 23.37 -4.98 18.55
N ASP A 46 23.27 -5.66 19.69
CA ASP A 46 23.42 -7.13 19.77
C ASP A 46 22.12 -7.91 19.68
N ASP A 47 21.00 -7.28 20.03
CA ASP A 47 19.69 -7.90 20.16
C ASP A 47 18.61 -6.98 19.58
N HIS A 48 17.71 -7.54 18.77
CA HIS A 48 16.67 -6.79 18.06
C HIS A 48 15.69 -6.11 19.01
N ARG A 49 15.27 -6.80 20.08
CA ARG A 49 14.35 -6.23 21.07
C ARG A 49 14.96 -5.02 21.76
N SER A 50 16.23 -5.15 22.16
CA SER A 50 17.00 -4.07 22.78
C SER A 50 17.24 -2.90 21.82
N TYR A 51 17.45 -3.18 20.53
CA TYR A 51 17.51 -2.17 19.47
C TYR A 51 16.20 -1.41 19.34
N LEU A 52 15.05 -2.08 19.23
CA LEU A 52 13.74 -1.44 19.13
C LEU A 52 13.42 -0.58 20.36
N GLN A 53 13.76 -1.04 21.56
CA GLN A 53 13.61 -0.25 22.78
C GLN A 53 14.51 1.00 22.80
N GLN A 54 15.72 0.92 22.24
CA GLN A 54 16.61 2.07 22.11
C GLN A 54 16.11 3.06 21.05
N MET A 55 15.64 2.56 19.91
CA MET A 55 15.02 3.37 18.85
C MET A 55 13.78 4.10 19.39
N GLU A 56 12.89 3.41 20.10
CA GLU A 56 11.70 4.04 20.67
C GLU A 56 12.06 5.14 21.69
N ARG A 57 13.05 4.90 22.55
CA ARG A 57 13.53 5.94 23.50
C ARG A 57 14.07 7.17 22.77
N LEU A 58 14.79 6.98 21.66
CA LEU A 58 15.26 8.08 20.82
C LEU A 58 14.08 8.86 20.21
N LEU A 59 13.12 8.16 19.59
CA LEU A 59 11.93 8.78 18.99
C LEU A 59 11.11 9.57 20.01
N ARG A 60 10.87 9.00 21.21
CA ARG A 60 10.21 9.70 22.31
C ARG A 60 10.95 10.94 22.75
N THR A 61 12.29 10.87 22.78
CA THR A 61 13.13 12.03 23.13
C THR A 61 12.98 13.14 22.09
N LEU A 62 13.04 12.81 20.79
CA LEU A 62 12.83 13.77 19.69
C LEU A 62 11.43 14.41 19.76
N ALA A 63 10.39 13.60 19.95
CA ALA A 63 9.01 14.08 20.10
C ALA A 63 8.85 15.01 21.31
N SER A 64 9.42 14.65 22.47
CA SER A 64 9.39 15.50 23.68
C SER A 64 10.11 16.85 23.50
N GLN A 65 11.06 16.90 22.56
CA GLN A 65 11.78 18.11 22.19
C GLN A 65 11.03 18.95 21.15
N GLY A 66 9.90 18.46 20.61
CA GLY A 66 9.11 19.10 19.56
C GLY A 66 9.71 18.94 18.17
N VAL A 67 10.49 17.88 17.93
CA VAL A 67 11.09 17.58 16.62
C VAL A 67 10.12 16.70 15.83
N LEU A 68 9.65 17.19 14.68
CA LEU A 68 8.87 16.38 13.75
C LEU A 68 9.73 15.22 13.25
N THR A 69 9.26 13.99 13.45
CA THR A 69 10.01 12.79 13.05
C THR A 69 9.16 11.92 12.14
N THR A 70 9.67 11.60 10.96
CA THR A 70 9.10 10.55 10.10
C THR A 70 9.84 9.24 10.34
N ILE A 71 9.10 8.14 10.25
CA ILE A 71 9.63 6.79 10.39
C ILE A 71 9.37 5.99 9.11
N SER A 72 10.33 5.16 8.72
CA SER A 72 10.25 4.26 7.57
C SER A 72 10.83 2.89 7.95
N LEU A 73 10.65 1.89 7.08
CA LEU A 73 11.41 0.64 7.19
C LEU A 73 12.84 0.83 6.69
N PHE A 74 13.77 0.11 7.31
CA PHE A 74 15.14 -0.04 6.83
C PHE A 74 15.27 -1.41 6.17
N ASP A 75 15.44 -1.46 4.84
CA ASP A 75 15.69 -2.69 4.10
C ASP A 75 17.22 -2.87 3.88
N PRO A 76 17.86 -3.88 4.50
CA PRO A 76 19.30 -4.12 4.37
C PRO A 76 19.76 -4.50 2.95
N LEU A 77 18.89 -5.14 2.15
CA LEU A 77 19.21 -5.51 0.77
C LEU A 77 19.17 -4.28 -0.13
N ALA A 78 18.12 -3.45 0.00
CA ALA A 78 18.06 -2.17 -0.70
C ALA A 78 19.17 -1.21 -0.25
N TYR A 79 19.57 -1.26 1.03
CA TYR A 79 20.72 -0.51 1.53
C TYR A 79 22.05 -0.92 0.89
N GLU A 80 22.31 -2.22 0.74
CA GLU A 80 23.51 -2.73 0.09
C GLU A 80 23.57 -2.30 -1.37
N LYS A 81 22.46 -2.41 -2.09
CA LYS A 81 22.32 -1.91 -3.47
C LYS A 81 22.57 -0.40 -3.55
N TYR A 82 21.93 0.38 -2.68
CA TYR A 82 22.12 1.84 -2.61
C TYR A 82 23.60 2.22 -2.41
N CYS A 83 24.30 1.51 -1.51
CA CYS A 83 25.72 1.76 -1.28
C CYS A 83 26.57 1.37 -2.51
N ALA A 84 26.26 0.25 -3.18
CA ALA A 84 26.95 -0.16 -4.39
C ALA A 84 26.77 0.85 -5.53
N ASP A 85 25.53 1.27 -5.79
CA ASP A 85 25.17 2.21 -6.86
C ASP A 85 25.84 3.58 -6.67
N LEU A 86 26.06 4.01 -5.42
CA LEU A 86 26.68 5.29 -5.09
C LEU A 86 28.14 5.20 -4.64
N ALA A 87 28.76 4.01 -4.74
CA ALA A 87 30.12 3.73 -4.27
C ALA A 87 30.39 4.18 -2.82
N LEU A 88 29.42 3.94 -1.92
CA LEU A 88 29.53 4.22 -0.49
C LEU A 88 30.00 2.98 0.28
N ASP A 89 30.74 3.19 1.37
CA ASP A 89 31.08 2.12 2.31
C ASP A 89 29.87 1.81 3.22
N PRO A 90 29.29 0.60 3.15
CA PRO A 90 28.10 0.24 3.93
C PRO A 90 28.38 0.07 5.44
N ASP A 91 29.65 -0.05 5.86
CA ASP A 91 30.01 -0.08 7.29
C ASP A 91 30.22 1.34 7.87
N ARG A 92 29.76 2.40 7.20
CA ARG A 92 29.82 3.77 7.76
C ARG A 92 28.47 4.22 8.30
N PRO A 93 28.42 4.81 9.52
CA PRO A 93 27.21 5.45 10.03
C PRO A 93 26.66 6.56 9.10
N ASP A 94 27.54 7.29 8.40
CA ASP A 94 27.14 8.31 7.42
C ASP A 94 26.35 7.71 6.25
N SER A 95 26.79 6.56 5.70
CA SER A 95 26.09 5.85 4.63
C SER A 95 24.69 5.41 5.06
N ARG A 96 24.54 4.87 6.28
CA ARG A 96 23.23 4.52 6.85
C ARG A 96 22.32 5.75 7.02
N SER A 97 22.90 6.88 7.42
CA SER A 97 22.16 8.14 7.61
C SER A 97 21.68 8.71 6.28
N ARG A 98 22.52 8.66 5.23
CA ARG A 98 22.14 9.02 3.85
C ARG A 98 21.04 8.13 3.30
N TYR A 99 21.16 6.82 3.49
CA TYR A 99 20.11 5.89 3.09
C TYR A 99 18.80 6.13 3.84
N THR A 100 18.86 6.41 5.15
CA THR A 100 17.68 6.79 5.95
C THR A 100 16.98 8.04 5.38
N ALA A 101 17.76 9.04 4.95
CA ALA A 101 17.21 10.23 4.31
C ALA A 101 16.58 9.92 2.94
N GLU A 102 17.18 9.01 2.17
CA GLU A 102 16.65 8.58 0.87
C GLU A 102 15.31 7.85 1.02
N VAL A 103 15.23 6.85 1.91
CA VAL A 103 13.98 6.11 2.14
C VAL A 103 12.87 7.00 2.71
N ALA A 104 13.23 8.01 3.52
CA ALA A 104 12.25 8.96 4.02
C ALA A 104 11.71 9.91 2.94
N ARG A 105 12.45 10.06 1.82
CA ARG A 105 12.07 10.92 0.69
C ARG A 105 11.22 10.19 -0.34
N THR A 106 11.50 8.90 -0.58
CA THR A 106 10.91 8.14 -1.69
C THR A 106 10.04 6.97 -1.24
N GLY A 107 10.22 6.49 -0.01
CA GLY A 107 9.54 5.31 0.49
C GLY A 107 8.30 5.59 1.33
N ALA A 108 7.67 4.51 1.78
CA ALA A 108 6.58 4.54 2.74
C ALA A 108 7.04 5.13 4.08
N THR A 109 6.31 6.12 4.58
CA THR A 109 6.61 6.77 5.85
C THR A 109 5.36 6.97 6.70
N LEU A 110 5.54 6.91 8.01
CA LEU A 110 4.56 7.39 8.99
C LEU A 110 5.15 8.57 9.76
N THR A 111 4.31 9.50 10.18
CA THR A 111 4.72 10.53 11.13
C THR A 111 4.65 9.96 12.55
N TYR A 112 5.75 10.05 13.30
CA TYR A 112 5.78 9.60 14.69
C TYR A 112 5.05 10.59 15.60
N GLN A 113 3.99 10.13 16.28
CA GLN A 113 3.17 10.97 17.19
C GLN A 113 3.27 10.52 18.66
N GLY A 114 4.20 9.61 18.98
CA GLY A 114 4.45 9.13 20.35
C GLY A 114 3.94 7.72 20.65
N GLU A 115 3.36 7.04 19.66
CA GLU A 115 2.91 5.66 19.78
C GLU A 115 4.10 4.70 20.01
N PRO A 116 3.88 3.55 20.68
CA PRO A 116 4.89 2.49 20.75
C PRO A 116 5.23 1.94 19.37
N LEU A 117 6.50 1.58 19.13
CA LEU A 117 6.93 1.01 17.85
C LEU A 117 6.18 -0.29 17.52
N SER A 118 5.81 -1.08 18.53
CA SER A 118 5.03 -2.32 18.33
C SER A 118 3.66 -2.08 17.68
N ARG A 119 3.10 -0.87 17.77
CA ARG A 119 1.86 -0.49 17.07
C ARG A 119 2.12 0.10 15.69
N LEU A 120 3.26 0.76 15.50
CA LEU A 120 3.61 1.43 14.25
C LEU A 120 4.23 0.49 13.23
N LEU A 121 4.98 -0.53 13.66
CA LEU A 121 5.65 -1.46 12.75
C LEU A 121 4.69 -2.20 11.81
N PRO A 122 3.57 -2.78 12.28
CA PRO A 122 2.61 -3.41 11.36
C PRO A 122 2.04 -2.44 10.32
N LEU A 123 1.76 -1.19 10.73
CA LEU A 123 1.28 -0.15 9.82
C LEU A 123 2.35 0.26 8.81
N LEU A 124 3.61 0.35 9.21
CA LEU A 124 4.72 0.62 8.31
C LEU A 124 4.93 -0.50 7.29
N VAL A 125 4.77 -1.76 7.70
CA VAL A 125 4.83 -2.91 6.78
C VAL A 125 3.69 -2.85 5.77
N GLU A 126 2.48 -2.49 6.21
CA GLU A 126 1.35 -2.30 5.29
C GLU A 126 1.62 -1.19 4.28
N GLU A 127 2.07 -0.01 4.74
CA GLU A 127 2.40 1.12 3.85
C GLU A 127 3.56 0.79 2.90
N ALA A 128 4.59 0.08 3.37
CA ALA A 128 5.69 -0.38 2.52
C ALA A 128 5.20 -1.38 1.46
N GLY A 129 4.30 -2.29 1.81
CA GLY A 129 3.68 -3.22 0.86
C GLY A 129 2.84 -2.51 -0.20
N ARG A 130 2.08 -1.48 0.19
CA ARG A 130 1.32 -0.62 -0.73
C ARG A 130 2.25 0.11 -1.71
N GLN A 131 3.34 0.70 -1.20
CA GLN A 131 4.34 1.38 -2.04
C GLN A 131 5.02 0.40 -3.00
N ALA A 132 5.45 -0.77 -2.53
CA ALA A 132 6.08 -1.79 -3.36
C ALA A 132 5.14 -2.30 -4.47
N THR A 133 3.85 -2.47 -4.15
CA THR A 133 2.82 -2.82 -5.13
C THR A 133 2.69 -1.75 -6.22
N TRP A 134 2.65 -0.47 -5.82
CA TRP A 134 2.58 0.64 -6.77
C TRP A 134 3.83 0.74 -7.65
N ASP A 135 5.02 0.59 -7.07
CA ASP A 135 6.29 0.61 -7.80
C ASP A 135 6.36 -0.53 -8.83
N HIS A 136 5.96 -1.74 -8.43
CA HIS A 136 5.95 -2.90 -9.32
C HIS A 136 4.94 -2.75 -10.46
N ALA A 137 3.70 -2.35 -10.14
CA ALA A 137 2.67 -2.13 -11.14
C ALA A 137 3.05 -0.99 -12.12
N SER A 138 3.63 0.10 -11.61
CA SER A 138 4.13 1.20 -12.43
C SER A 138 5.29 0.75 -13.33
N ALA A 139 6.19 -0.09 -12.83
CA ALA A 139 7.28 -0.66 -13.63
C ALA A 139 6.76 -1.60 -14.73
N VAL A 140 5.68 -2.35 -14.47
CA VAL A 140 4.98 -3.14 -15.49
C VAL A 140 4.43 -2.24 -16.59
N LEU A 141 3.68 -1.20 -16.22
CA LEU A 141 3.09 -0.27 -17.18
C LEU A 141 4.15 0.47 -18.01
N ALA A 142 5.24 0.91 -17.39
CA ALA A 142 6.35 1.57 -18.09
C ALA A 142 7.02 0.68 -19.17
N ARG A 143 6.84 -0.64 -19.10
CA ARG A 143 7.34 -1.60 -20.09
C ARG A 143 6.32 -1.98 -21.17
N ALA A 144 5.08 -1.50 -21.07
CA ALA A 144 4.02 -1.85 -22.01
C ALA A 144 4.31 -1.31 -23.44
N GLY A 145 4.89 -0.11 -23.53
CA GLY A 145 5.22 0.52 -24.81
C GLY A 145 3.98 0.97 -25.61
N ASP A 146 4.15 1.11 -26.92
CA ASP A 146 3.11 1.58 -27.83
C ASP A 146 2.49 0.42 -28.63
N CYS A 147 1.23 0.57 -29.02
CA CYS A 147 0.56 -0.37 -29.91
C CYS A 147 1.25 -0.38 -31.29
N PRO A 148 1.63 -1.54 -31.84
CA PRO A 148 2.33 -1.60 -33.13
C PRO A 148 1.45 -1.20 -34.33
N GLU A 149 0.12 -1.23 -34.17
CA GLU A 149 -0.84 -0.98 -35.26
C GLU A 149 -1.32 0.47 -35.29
N CYS A 150 -1.66 1.05 -34.13
CA CYS A 150 -2.20 2.41 -34.04
C CYS A 150 -1.27 3.42 -33.34
N GLY A 151 -0.17 2.98 -32.72
CA GLY A 151 0.79 3.85 -32.03
C GLY A 151 0.31 4.43 -30.70
N GLU A 152 -0.80 3.94 -30.14
CA GLU A 152 -1.31 4.38 -28.83
C GLU A 152 -0.43 3.88 -27.68
N ASP A 153 -0.19 4.73 -26.68
CA ASP A 153 0.47 4.38 -25.42
C ASP A 153 -0.40 3.37 -24.64
N LEU A 154 0.07 2.13 -24.56
CA LEU A 154 -0.67 1.03 -23.94
C LEU A 154 -0.86 1.24 -22.44
N ALA A 155 0.08 1.90 -21.76
CA ALA A 155 -0.04 2.19 -20.33
C ALA A 155 -1.15 3.21 -20.08
N HIS A 156 -1.19 4.28 -20.89
CA HIS A 156 -2.23 5.28 -20.81
C HIS A 156 -3.62 4.68 -21.09
N ALA A 157 -3.73 3.89 -22.17
CA ALA A 157 -4.98 3.25 -22.57
C ALA A 157 -5.47 2.24 -21.50
N ALA A 158 -4.56 1.49 -20.88
CA ALA A 158 -4.89 0.56 -19.79
C ALA A 158 -5.35 1.30 -18.53
N PHE A 159 -4.70 2.41 -18.18
CA PHE A 159 -5.07 3.21 -17.01
C PHE A 159 -6.44 3.89 -17.16
N ALA A 160 -6.75 4.39 -18.36
CA ALA A 160 -8.07 4.94 -18.68
C ALA A 160 -9.17 3.88 -18.52
N ARG A 161 -8.94 2.66 -19.06
CA ARG A 161 -9.85 1.52 -18.89
C ARG A 161 -10.01 1.11 -17.43
N ALA A 162 -8.93 1.05 -16.66
CA ALA A 162 -8.97 0.70 -15.24
C ALA A 162 -9.81 1.70 -14.45
N THR A 163 -9.64 2.99 -14.73
CA THR A 163 -10.43 4.06 -14.12
C THR A 163 -11.92 3.93 -14.45
N GLN A 164 -12.26 3.66 -15.71
CA GLN A 164 -13.64 3.44 -16.14
C GLN A 164 -14.26 2.19 -15.50
N ALA A 165 -13.50 1.09 -15.40
CA ALA A 165 -13.94 -0.13 -14.75
C ALA A 165 -14.24 0.10 -13.26
N LEU A 166 -13.34 0.81 -12.55
CA LEU A 166 -13.56 1.16 -11.14
C LEU A 166 -14.79 2.06 -10.96
N GLN A 167 -14.97 3.05 -11.82
CA GLN A 167 -16.16 3.91 -11.79
C GLN A 167 -17.46 3.12 -11.94
N GLN A 168 -17.53 2.22 -12.94
CA GLN A 168 -18.70 1.37 -13.14
C GLN A 168 -18.90 0.38 -11.99
N LEU A 169 -17.84 -0.18 -11.43
CA LEU A 169 -17.92 -1.05 -10.25
C LEU A 169 -18.55 -0.32 -9.07
N LEU A 170 -18.04 0.87 -8.73
CA LEU A 170 -18.56 1.66 -7.61
C LEU A 170 -19.99 2.17 -7.87
N GLU A 171 -20.36 2.40 -9.13
CA GLU A 171 -21.73 2.77 -9.50
C GLU A 171 -22.69 1.61 -9.34
N THR A 172 -22.34 0.44 -9.89
CA THR A 172 -23.17 -0.77 -9.85
C THR A 172 -23.32 -1.33 -8.43
N LEU A 173 -22.29 -1.21 -7.58
CA LEU A 173 -22.35 -1.62 -6.17
C LEU A 173 -23.29 -0.75 -5.32
N GLY A 174 -23.59 0.47 -5.75
CA GLY A 174 -24.57 1.35 -5.09
C GLY A 174 -24.09 1.93 -3.76
N SER A 175 -24.96 1.88 -2.75
CA SER A 175 -24.72 2.40 -1.40
C SER A 175 -24.20 1.31 -0.46
N GLY A 176 -23.35 1.68 0.50
CA GLY A 176 -22.77 0.78 1.49
C GLY A 176 -21.29 1.08 1.73
N THR A 177 -20.65 0.22 2.52
CA THR A 177 -19.19 0.17 2.63
C THR A 177 -18.70 -1.01 1.82
N HIS A 178 -17.89 -0.72 0.80
CA HIS A 178 -17.35 -1.69 -0.13
C HIS A 178 -15.85 -1.86 0.13
N HIS A 179 -15.45 -3.08 0.46
CA HIS A 179 -14.06 -3.52 0.45
C HIS A 179 -13.79 -4.22 -0.87
N LEU A 180 -13.02 -3.59 -1.75
CA LEU A 180 -12.59 -4.16 -3.02
C LEU A 180 -11.16 -4.66 -2.92
N VAL A 181 -10.92 -5.85 -3.45
CA VAL A 181 -9.59 -6.45 -3.60
C VAL A 181 -9.39 -6.77 -5.08
N CYS A 182 -8.32 -6.25 -5.67
CA CYS A 182 -7.89 -6.58 -7.03
C CYS A 182 -6.60 -7.39 -6.96
N SER A 183 -6.60 -8.55 -7.60
CA SER A 183 -5.43 -9.43 -7.73
C SER A 183 -5.11 -9.65 -9.20
N VAL A 184 -3.85 -9.50 -9.58
CA VAL A 184 -3.37 -9.69 -10.95
C VAL A 184 -2.11 -10.56 -10.92
N ALA A 185 -2.11 -11.64 -11.69
CA ALA A 185 -0.96 -12.50 -11.84
C ALA A 185 0.11 -11.80 -12.71
N THR A 186 1.17 -11.29 -12.09
CA THR A 186 2.31 -10.65 -12.77
C THR A 186 3.63 -11.42 -12.62
N GLY A 187 3.55 -12.68 -12.20
CA GLY A 187 4.69 -13.47 -11.72
C GLY A 187 4.65 -13.62 -10.20
N ASP A 188 5.79 -13.91 -9.59
CA ASP A 188 5.93 -14.02 -8.13
C ASP A 188 6.70 -12.80 -7.58
N PRO A 189 6.08 -11.94 -6.74
CA PRO A 189 4.70 -12.03 -6.25
C PRO A 189 3.66 -11.48 -7.24
N SER A 190 2.40 -11.90 -7.06
CA SER A 190 1.25 -11.30 -7.74
C SER A 190 0.97 -9.90 -7.20
N LEU A 191 0.41 -9.02 -8.04
CA LEU A 191 -0.02 -7.69 -7.60
C LEU A 191 -1.35 -7.79 -6.86
N LEU A 192 -1.43 -7.16 -5.69
CA LEU A 192 -2.64 -7.09 -4.88
C LEU A 192 -2.91 -5.64 -4.46
N ALA A 193 -4.09 -5.11 -4.78
CA ALA A 193 -4.52 -3.80 -4.31
C ALA A 193 -5.85 -3.90 -3.55
N VAL A 194 -5.96 -3.10 -2.49
CA VAL A 194 -7.16 -3.00 -1.66
C VAL A 194 -7.70 -1.58 -1.74
N LEU A 195 -9.02 -1.45 -1.91
CA LEU A 195 -9.72 -0.18 -1.91
C LEU A 195 -10.95 -0.26 -1.00
N GLN A 196 -11.03 0.66 -0.04
CA GLN A 196 -12.25 0.89 0.76
C GLN A 196 -13.02 2.07 0.17
N ALA A 197 -14.29 1.85 -0.17
CA ALA A 197 -15.19 2.89 -0.65
C ALA A 197 -16.46 2.90 0.19
N THR A 198 -16.83 4.06 0.74
CA THR A 198 -18.11 4.23 1.44
C THR A 198 -19.02 5.15 0.64
N ALA A 199 -20.23 4.69 0.35
CA ALA A 199 -21.24 5.43 -0.37
C ALA A 199 -22.52 5.52 0.48
N GLN A 200 -22.96 6.75 0.76
CA GLN A 200 -24.26 7.01 1.39
C GLN A 200 -25.13 7.80 0.42
N GLU A 201 -26.42 7.48 0.40
CA GLU A 201 -27.40 8.11 -0.48
C GLU A 201 -27.36 9.65 -0.36
N GLY A 202 -27.33 10.33 -1.51
CA GLY A 202 -27.26 11.80 -1.58
C GLY A 202 -25.90 12.41 -1.23
N THR A 203 -24.86 11.62 -0.97
CA THR A 203 -23.52 12.11 -0.62
C THR A 203 -22.44 11.66 -1.61
N ARG A 204 -21.35 12.41 -1.69
CA ARG A 204 -20.17 12.00 -2.47
C ARG A 204 -19.55 10.78 -1.79
N ARG A 205 -19.20 9.77 -2.60
CA ARG A 205 -18.46 8.58 -2.14
C ARG A 205 -17.14 8.99 -1.48
N ARG A 206 -16.81 8.34 -0.36
CA ARG A 206 -15.55 8.51 0.37
C ARG A 206 -14.61 7.34 0.05
N LEU A 207 -13.47 7.64 -0.55
CA LEU A 207 -12.38 6.73 -0.87
C LEU A 207 -11.06 7.48 -0.71
N ALA A 208 -9.99 6.79 -0.33
CA ALA A 208 -8.65 7.37 -0.25
C ALA A 208 -8.05 7.52 -1.65
N GLU A 209 -7.52 8.69 -1.98
CA GLU A 209 -6.95 8.96 -3.31
C GLU A 209 -5.75 8.05 -3.61
N SER A 210 -4.89 7.80 -2.62
CA SER A 210 -3.75 6.87 -2.73
C SER A 210 -4.20 5.45 -3.06
N ASP A 211 -5.15 4.91 -2.29
CA ASP A 211 -5.66 3.54 -2.49
C ASP A 211 -6.34 3.40 -3.85
N THR A 212 -7.04 4.45 -4.29
CA THR A 212 -7.69 4.50 -5.60
C THR A 212 -6.67 4.47 -6.73
N LEU A 213 -5.59 5.25 -6.61
CA LEU A 213 -4.51 5.27 -7.57
C LEU A 213 -3.84 3.90 -7.66
N ILE A 214 -3.48 3.29 -6.52
CA ILE A 214 -2.86 1.96 -6.46
C ILE A 214 -3.78 0.91 -7.09
N PHE A 215 -5.07 0.93 -6.76
CA PHE A 215 -6.06 0.01 -7.33
C PHE A 215 -6.15 0.15 -8.85
N CYS A 216 -6.25 1.37 -9.38
CA CYS A 216 -6.26 1.62 -10.82
C CYS A 216 -4.94 1.19 -11.49
N THR A 217 -3.79 1.45 -10.88
CA THR A 217 -2.48 1.05 -11.42
C THR A 217 -2.35 -0.48 -11.50
N VAL A 218 -2.77 -1.21 -10.47
CA VAL A 218 -2.77 -2.69 -10.48
C VAL A 218 -3.72 -3.24 -11.54
N LEU A 219 -4.96 -2.73 -11.60
CA LEU A 219 -5.92 -3.16 -12.60
C LEU A 219 -5.44 -2.85 -14.04
N ALA A 220 -4.83 -1.69 -14.24
CA ALA A 220 -4.22 -1.30 -15.51
C ALA A 220 -3.06 -2.25 -15.89
N ALA A 221 -2.21 -2.63 -14.93
CA ALA A 221 -1.15 -3.61 -15.17
C ALA A 221 -1.73 -4.96 -15.65
N GLY A 222 -2.87 -5.40 -15.08
CA GLY A 222 -3.59 -6.58 -15.54
C GLY A 222 -4.12 -6.45 -16.96
N PHE A 223 -4.70 -5.30 -17.31
CA PHE A 223 -5.16 -5.03 -18.68
C PHE A 223 -4.03 -4.97 -19.70
N ALA A 224 -2.90 -4.33 -19.34
CA ALA A 224 -1.73 -4.23 -20.21
C ALA A 224 -1.08 -5.60 -20.46
N LEU A 225 -0.98 -6.43 -19.43
CA LEU A 225 -0.36 -7.77 -19.54
C LEU A 225 -1.32 -8.84 -20.08
N ARG A 226 -2.64 -8.58 -20.09
CA ARG A 226 -3.68 -9.58 -20.39
C ARG A 226 -3.52 -10.86 -19.56
N THR A 227 -3.16 -10.68 -18.30
CA THR A 227 -2.90 -11.78 -17.37
C THR A 227 -4.15 -12.16 -16.57
N PRO A 228 -4.25 -13.43 -16.11
CA PRO A 228 -5.31 -13.82 -15.20
C PRO A 228 -5.31 -12.98 -13.94
N GLY A 229 -6.49 -12.65 -13.45
CA GLY A 229 -6.69 -11.93 -12.21
C GLY A 229 -8.14 -11.94 -11.79
N GLY A 230 -8.46 -11.17 -10.76
CA GLY A 230 -9.82 -11.04 -10.27
C GLY A 230 -10.02 -9.79 -9.44
N ILE A 231 -11.29 -9.39 -9.34
CA ILE A 231 -11.75 -8.38 -8.40
C ILE A 231 -12.78 -9.05 -7.52
N VAL A 232 -12.66 -8.88 -6.21
CA VAL A 232 -13.68 -9.28 -5.23
C VAL A 232 -14.15 -8.04 -4.50
N SER A 233 -15.46 -7.92 -4.30
CA SER A 233 -16.05 -6.89 -3.46
C SER A 233 -16.82 -7.55 -2.33
N ARG A 234 -16.54 -7.15 -1.08
CA ARG A 234 -17.40 -7.37 0.07
C ARG A 234 -18.12 -6.07 0.37
N THR A 235 -19.45 -6.10 0.36
CA THR A 235 -20.29 -4.94 0.65
C THR A 235 -20.98 -5.15 1.98
N THR A 236 -20.69 -4.27 2.93
CA THR A 236 -21.45 -4.15 4.17
C THR A 236 -22.56 -3.12 3.95
N PRO A 237 -23.83 -3.51 4.14
CA PRO A 237 -24.96 -2.59 4.02
C PRO A 237 -24.82 -1.40 4.99
N GLY A 238 -25.25 -0.22 4.55
CA GLY A 238 -25.29 0.96 5.42
C GLY A 238 -26.32 0.82 6.55
N PRO A 239 -26.33 1.71 7.55
CA PRO A 239 -27.22 1.64 8.73
C PRO A 239 -28.72 1.74 8.41
N ALA A 240 -29.10 2.18 7.20
CA ALA A 240 -30.48 2.16 6.72
C ALA A 240 -30.87 0.82 6.03
N GLY A 241 -29.91 -0.07 5.81
CA GLY A 241 -30.08 -1.40 5.25
C GLY A 241 -30.66 -2.36 6.28
N HIS A 242 -31.92 -2.14 6.67
CA HIS A 242 -32.72 -3.24 7.21
C HIS A 242 -33.32 -3.99 6.03
N ASP A 243 -33.21 -5.31 6.04
CA ASP A 243 -34.02 -6.13 5.15
C ASP A 243 -35.51 -5.86 5.46
N THR A 244 -36.38 -5.99 4.45
CA THR A 244 -37.85 -5.97 4.56
C THR A 244 -38.46 -6.74 5.75
N THR A 245 -37.73 -7.67 6.37
CA THR A 245 -38.11 -8.45 7.56
C THR A 245 -37.65 -7.84 8.89
N GLY A 246 -36.88 -6.75 8.88
CA GLY A 246 -36.30 -6.11 10.08
C GLY A 246 -35.01 -6.77 10.59
N ALA A 247 -34.48 -7.79 9.90
CA ALA A 247 -33.19 -8.39 10.21
C ALA A 247 -32.02 -7.46 9.79
N PRO A 248 -30.85 -7.53 10.48
CA PRO A 248 -29.65 -6.85 10.01
C PRO A 248 -29.29 -7.38 8.62
N ALA A 249 -29.11 -6.47 7.65
CA ALA A 249 -28.71 -6.88 6.31
C ALA A 249 -27.31 -7.52 6.35
N GLN A 250 -27.18 -8.62 5.61
CA GLN A 250 -25.97 -9.44 5.56
C GLN A 250 -24.93 -8.82 4.65
N ASP A 251 -23.66 -9.13 4.90
CA ASP A 251 -22.59 -8.76 3.97
C ASP A 251 -22.81 -9.50 2.64
N THR A 252 -22.59 -8.81 1.52
CA THR A 252 -22.67 -9.44 0.19
C THR A 252 -21.29 -9.49 -0.44
N VAL A 253 -20.85 -10.67 -0.85
CA VAL A 253 -19.63 -10.87 -1.63
C VAL A 253 -19.98 -11.05 -3.11
N ARG A 254 -19.27 -10.34 -3.98
CA ARG A 254 -19.38 -10.41 -5.45
C ARG A 254 -17.99 -10.48 -6.07
N GLY A 255 -17.88 -11.09 -7.24
CA GLY A 255 -16.59 -11.24 -7.91
C GLY A 255 -16.62 -11.05 -9.42
N TRP A 256 -15.47 -10.69 -9.97
CA TRP A 256 -15.19 -10.55 -11.39
C TRP A 256 -13.86 -11.23 -11.73
N SER A 257 -13.80 -11.97 -12.83
CA SER A 257 -12.53 -12.48 -13.36
C SER A 257 -11.92 -11.49 -14.36
N LEU A 258 -10.61 -11.33 -14.29
CA LEU A 258 -9.79 -10.70 -15.32
C LEU A 258 -9.13 -11.85 -16.11
N ARG A 259 -9.45 -11.95 -17.40
CA ARG A 259 -8.75 -12.85 -18.35
C ARG A 259 -8.35 -12.10 -19.61
N ASP A 260 -9.15 -11.09 -19.95
CA ASP A 260 -8.92 -10.18 -21.07
C ASP A 260 -8.80 -8.73 -20.57
N SER A 261 -9.02 -7.76 -21.46
CA SER A 261 -8.96 -6.32 -21.19
C SER A 261 -10.14 -5.75 -20.39
N TRP A 262 -11.05 -6.59 -19.87
CA TRP A 262 -12.24 -6.14 -19.12
C TRP A 262 -12.72 -7.12 -18.05
N PRO A 263 -13.26 -6.66 -16.89
CA PRO A 263 -13.75 -7.56 -15.84
C PRO A 263 -15.04 -8.27 -16.26
N ARG A 264 -15.03 -9.61 -16.21
CA ARG A 264 -16.21 -10.46 -16.45
C ARG A 264 -16.85 -10.82 -15.11
N ALA A 265 -18.14 -10.54 -14.95
CA ALA A 265 -18.90 -10.94 -13.77
C ALA A 265 -18.86 -12.46 -13.58
N LEU A 266 -18.59 -12.88 -12.34
CA LEU A 266 -18.67 -14.28 -11.92
C LEU A 266 -20.10 -14.67 -11.57
N SER A 267 -20.45 -15.93 -11.77
CA SER A 267 -21.67 -16.53 -11.21
C SER A 267 -21.55 -16.68 -9.68
N ALA A 268 -22.69 -16.83 -8.99
CA ALA A 268 -22.69 -17.09 -7.54
C ALA A 268 -21.85 -18.32 -7.16
N ALA A 269 -21.89 -19.38 -7.98
CA ALA A 269 -21.10 -20.59 -7.76
C ALA A 269 -19.60 -20.35 -7.93
N GLU A 270 -19.18 -19.55 -8.92
CA GLU A 270 -17.78 -19.15 -9.10
C GLU A 270 -17.30 -18.27 -7.93
N VAL A 271 -18.12 -17.33 -7.46
CA VAL A 271 -17.81 -16.50 -6.28
C VAL A 271 -17.67 -17.36 -5.03
N PHE A 272 -18.63 -18.26 -4.77
CA PHE A 272 -18.58 -19.17 -3.65
C PHE A 272 -17.32 -20.04 -3.67
N THR A 273 -17.00 -20.63 -4.83
CA THR A 273 -15.81 -21.46 -5.00
C THR A 273 -14.54 -20.67 -4.71
N ALA A 274 -14.42 -19.46 -5.28
CA ALA A 274 -13.25 -18.61 -5.09
C ALA A 274 -13.05 -18.17 -3.63
N TYR A 275 -14.13 -17.89 -2.89
CA TYR A 275 -14.06 -17.42 -1.51
C TYR A 275 -13.92 -18.56 -0.49
N CYS A 276 -14.37 -19.77 -0.85
CA CYS A 276 -14.29 -20.97 -0.01
C CYS A 276 -13.12 -21.87 -0.42
N THR A 277 -12.07 -21.30 -1.02
CA THR A 277 -10.83 -22.00 -1.38
C THR A 277 -9.65 -21.19 -0.88
N ASP A 278 -8.74 -21.84 -0.17
CA ASP A 278 -7.50 -21.24 0.31
C ASP A 278 -6.59 -20.87 -0.88
N ALA A 279 -6.13 -19.63 -0.92
CA ALA A 279 -5.39 -19.10 -2.06
C ALA A 279 -3.99 -19.72 -2.21
N ASP A 280 -3.40 -20.20 -1.10
CA ASP A 280 -2.04 -20.74 -1.09
C ASP A 280 -2.02 -22.25 -1.30
N THR A 281 -2.97 -22.97 -0.70
CA THR A 281 -3.03 -24.44 -0.67
C THR A 281 -4.07 -25.02 -1.64
N GLY A 282 -5.07 -24.24 -2.04
CA GLY A 282 -6.21 -24.71 -2.80
C GLY A 282 -7.19 -25.57 -1.99
N GLU A 283 -7.02 -25.67 -0.68
CA GLU A 283 -7.90 -26.46 0.18
C GLU A 283 -9.25 -25.74 0.41
N PRO A 284 -10.36 -26.48 0.55
CA PRO A 284 -11.65 -25.87 0.85
C PRO A 284 -11.65 -25.19 2.22
N ILE A 285 -12.11 -23.95 2.26
CA ILE A 285 -12.36 -23.18 3.49
C ILE A 285 -13.88 -23.17 3.77
N PRO A 286 -14.33 -23.40 5.01
CA PRO A 286 -15.75 -23.27 5.35
C PRO A 286 -16.31 -21.88 5.03
N PRO A 287 -17.53 -21.76 4.48
CA PRO A 287 -18.14 -20.46 4.21
C PRO A 287 -18.40 -19.68 5.51
N GLU A 288 -18.29 -18.36 5.42
CA GLU A 288 -18.52 -17.45 6.54
C GLU A 288 -20.03 -17.31 6.82
N HIS A 289 -20.42 -17.38 8.09
CA HIS A 289 -21.82 -17.23 8.48
C HIS A 289 -22.27 -15.77 8.35
N GLY A 290 -23.43 -15.55 7.73
CA GLY A 290 -24.00 -14.21 7.55
C GLY A 290 -23.41 -13.43 6.36
N VAL A 291 -22.81 -14.14 5.42
CA VAL A 291 -22.34 -13.62 4.13
C VAL A 291 -23.16 -14.22 2.99
N ASP A 292 -23.68 -13.37 2.13
CA ASP A 292 -24.35 -13.75 0.88
C ASP A 292 -23.35 -13.76 -0.28
N TYR A 293 -23.20 -14.91 -0.94
CA TYR A 293 -22.31 -15.09 -2.11
C TYR A 293 -23.10 -14.86 -3.39
N ALA A 294 -23.22 -13.60 -3.79
CA ALA A 294 -24.05 -13.16 -4.91
C ALA A 294 -23.27 -13.15 -6.24
N PRO A 295 -23.94 -13.26 -7.40
CA PRO A 295 -23.28 -13.11 -8.69
C PRO A 295 -22.66 -11.71 -8.84
N GLY A 296 -21.57 -11.62 -9.59
CA GLY A 296 -21.01 -10.35 -10.04
C GLY A 296 -22.03 -9.54 -10.83
N LEU A 297 -21.88 -8.21 -10.81
CA LEU A 297 -22.71 -7.30 -11.59
C LEU A 297 -22.06 -7.07 -12.95
N PRO A 298 -22.81 -7.16 -14.07
CA PRO A 298 -22.23 -6.97 -15.39
C PRO A 298 -21.72 -5.53 -15.55
N LEU A 299 -20.52 -5.40 -16.12
CA LEU A 299 -19.92 -4.11 -16.48
C LEU A 299 -19.94 -3.95 -18.00
N THR A 300 -20.21 -2.76 -18.49
CA THR A 300 -20.25 -2.47 -19.92
C THR A 300 -18.83 -2.13 -20.40
N PRO A 301 -18.21 -2.96 -21.25
CA PRO A 301 -16.88 -2.67 -21.77
C PRO A 301 -16.90 -1.38 -22.60
N PRO A 302 -15.89 -0.51 -22.48
CA PRO A 302 -15.70 0.55 -23.46
C PRO A 302 -15.51 -0.06 -24.85
N PRO A 303 -15.83 0.70 -25.92
CA PRO A 303 -15.46 0.31 -27.28
C PRO A 303 -13.98 -0.07 -27.32
N ASP A 304 -13.64 -1.23 -27.90
CA ASP A 304 -12.25 -1.62 -28.05
C ASP A 304 -11.64 -0.82 -29.21
N PRO A 305 -10.70 0.12 -28.97
CA PRO A 305 -9.96 0.78 -30.03
C PRO A 305 -9.01 -0.18 -30.76
N HIS A 306 -8.80 -1.41 -30.26
CA HIS A 306 -7.90 -2.42 -30.84
C HIS A 306 -8.62 -3.55 -31.58
N HIS A 307 -9.92 -3.41 -31.86
CA HIS A 307 -10.59 -4.33 -32.78
C HIS A 307 -10.16 -3.98 -34.20
N HIS A 308 -8.99 -4.49 -34.59
CA HIS A 308 -8.50 -4.45 -35.96
C HIS A 308 -8.90 -5.78 -36.62
N ASP A 309 -9.65 -5.70 -37.72
CA ASP A 309 -10.14 -6.86 -38.51
C ASP A 309 -9.00 -7.69 -39.13
#